data_AF-A0A6V8KD96-F1
#
_entry.id   AF-A0A6V8KD96-F1
#
_cell.length_a   1.000
_cell.length_b   1.000
_cell.length_c   1.000
_cell.angle_alpha   90.00
_cell.angle_beta   90.00
_cell.angle_gamma   90.00
#
_symmetry.space_group_name_H-M   'P 1'
#
loop_
_entity.id
_entity.type
_entity.pdbx_description
1 polymer ?
#
loop_
_entity_poly.entity_id
_entity_poly.type
_entity_poly.pdbx_seq_one_letter_code
_entity_poly.pdbx_strand_id
1 'polypeptide(L)'
;MGRRAAPRRVADPRQHAGGRVRPKRGKVKVNPIAAWTQADVDAYISRWNVPVNELFKKGYTSIGCWPCTRRTKAGEDPRAGRWAMFEKTECGLHT
;
A
#
# COMPACT_ATOMS: atom_id res chain seq x y z
N MET A 1 36.47 -2.72 27.09
CA MET A 1 35.47 -3.58 26.41
C MET A 1 34.46 -2.69 25.68
N GLY A 2 34.78 -2.24 24.46
CA GLY A 2 33.89 -1.40 23.64
C GLY A 2 33.24 -2.24 22.55
N ARG A 3 31.91 -2.43 22.62
CA ARG A 3 31.15 -3.17 21.59
C ARG A 3 31.15 -2.34 20.30
N ARG A 4 31.78 -2.86 19.23
CA ARG A 4 31.64 -2.30 17.88
C ARG A 4 30.18 -2.36 17.46
N ALA A 5 29.61 -1.23 17.06
CA ALA A 5 28.29 -1.19 16.45
C ALA A 5 28.33 -1.97 15.13
N ALA A 6 27.38 -2.89 14.94
CA ALA A 6 27.25 -3.62 13.68
C ALA A 6 26.80 -2.66 12.57
N PRO A 7 27.32 -2.80 11.33
CA PRO A 7 26.91 -1.95 10.23
C PRO A 7 25.40 -2.12 9.97
N ARG A 8 24.68 -0.99 9.83
CA ARG A 8 23.28 -0.99 9.38
C ARG A 8 23.23 -1.67 8.01
N ARG A 9 22.51 -2.79 7.91
CA ARG A 9 22.28 -3.46 6.62
C ARG A 9 21.64 -2.46 5.67
N VAL A 10 22.37 -2.06 4.64
CA VAL A 10 21.79 -1.41 3.47
C VAL A 10 20.91 -2.47 2.81
N ALA A 11 19.61 -2.19 2.70
CA ALA A 11 18.66 -3.11 2.06
C ALA A 11 19.04 -3.29 0.58
N ASP A 12 19.07 -4.55 0.13
CA ASP A 12 19.37 -4.93 -1.26
C ASP A 12 18.23 -4.48 -2.20
N PRO A 13 18.48 -3.63 -3.21
CA PRO A 13 17.46 -3.13 -4.13
C PRO A 13 16.76 -4.22 -4.95
N ARG A 14 17.31 -5.44 -5.00
CA ARG A 14 16.86 -6.53 -5.89
C ARG A 14 15.61 -7.29 -5.41
N GLN A 15 15.06 -6.96 -4.24
CA GLN A 15 13.91 -7.69 -3.66
C GLN A 15 12.54 -7.03 -3.90
N HIS A 16 12.47 -5.92 -4.64
CA HIS A 16 11.31 -5.01 -4.54
C HIS A 16 10.22 -5.15 -5.63
N ALA A 17 10.42 -5.97 -6.66
CA ALA A 17 9.46 -6.13 -7.77
C ALA A 17 9.13 -7.61 -8.09
N GLY A 18 9.03 -8.47 -7.07
CA GLY A 18 8.74 -9.90 -7.27
C GLY A 18 7.39 -10.14 -7.98
N GLY A 19 7.44 -10.57 -9.23
CA GLY A 19 6.27 -11.03 -9.97
C GLY A 19 5.76 -12.36 -9.40
N ARG A 20 4.47 -12.43 -9.06
CA ARG A 20 3.82 -13.69 -8.64
C ARG A 20 2.86 -14.15 -9.72
N VAL A 21 2.99 -15.40 -10.16
CA VAL A 21 1.99 -16.04 -11.03
C VAL A 21 0.68 -16.20 -10.27
N ARG A 22 -0.45 -15.75 -10.83
CA ARG A 22 -1.79 -16.02 -10.32
C ARG A 22 -2.21 -17.44 -10.71
N PRO A 23 -2.38 -18.38 -9.77
CA PRO A 23 -2.73 -19.75 -10.08
C PRO A 23 -4.11 -19.85 -10.78
N LYS A 24 -5.07 -19.02 -10.36
CA LYS A 24 -6.47 -19.08 -10.87
C LYS A 24 -6.70 -18.45 -12.24
N ARG A 25 -5.79 -17.61 -12.73
CA ARG A 25 -6.01 -16.81 -13.95
C ARG A 25 -4.89 -16.90 -14.98
N GLY A 26 -3.86 -17.72 -14.74
CA GLY A 26 -2.73 -17.92 -15.67
C GLY A 26 -1.93 -16.64 -15.99
N LYS A 27 -2.04 -15.59 -15.16
CA LYS A 27 -1.42 -14.28 -15.40
C LYS A 27 -0.33 -14.00 -14.38
N VAL A 28 0.77 -13.40 -14.82
CA VAL A 28 1.80 -12.86 -13.92
C VAL A 28 1.32 -11.51 -13.37
N LYS A 29 1.30 -11.36 -12.03
CA LYS A 29 1.06 -10.08 -11.38
C LYS A 29 2.39 -9.49 -10.93
N VAL A 30 2.74 -8.33 -11.47
CA VAL A 30 3.90 -7.53 -11.04
C VAL A 30 3.40 -6.37 -10.20
N ASN A 31 4.07 -6.12 -9.06
CA ASN A 31 3.77 -5.00 -8.16
C ASN A 31 5.03 -4.11 -8.08
N PRO A 32 5.24 -3.16 -9.02
CA PRO A 32 6.51 -2.44 -9.16
C PRO A 32 6.83 -1.50 -8.00
N ILE A 33 5.82 -1.10 -7.22
CA ILE A 33 5.95 -0.25 -6.04
C ILE A 33 5.71 -1.03 -4.73
N ALA A 34 5.85 -2.36 -4.73
CA ALA A 34 5.55 -3.19 -3.56
C ALA A 34 6.38 -2.83 -2.32
N ALA A 35 7.57 -2.27 -2.54
CA ALA A 35 8.47 -1.86 -1.47
C ALA A 35 8.31 -0.41 -1.03
N TRP A 36 7.51 0.38 -1.74
CA TRP A 36 7.32 1.77 -1.39
C TRP A 36 6.55 1.87 -0.08
N THR A 37 7.07 2.72 0.81
CA THR A 37 6.34 3.19 1.97
C THR A 37 5.34 4.26 1.56
N GLN A 38 4.43 4.64 2.47
CA GLN A 38 3.52 5.75 2.22
C GLN A 38 4.29 7.06 1.96
N ALA A 39 5.42 7.28 2.66
CA ALA A 39 6.25 8.45 2.46
C ALA A 39 6.88 8.51 1.06
N ASP A 40 7.26 7.36 0.50
CA ASP A 40 7.79 7.29 -0.88
C ASP A 40 6.70 7.67 -1.91
N VAL A 41 5.47 7.20 -1.70
CA VAL A 41 4.31 7.56 -2.52
C VAL A 41 4.04 9.07 -2.45
N ASP A 42 3.99 9.63 -1.24
CA ASP A 42 3.71 11.05 -1.01
C ASP A 42 4.80 11.95 -1.62
N ALA A 43 6.08 11.57 -1.46
CA ALA A 43 7.21 12.28 -2.07
C ALA A 43 7.13 12.26 -3.60
N TYR A 44 6.74 11.14 -4.20
CA TYR A 44 6.58 11.04 -5.65
C TYR A 44 5.43 11.91 -6.15
N ILE A 45 4.27 11.87 -5.48
CA ILE A 45 3.11 12.71 -5.80
C ILE A 45 3.50 14.19 -5.78
N SER A 46 4.18 14.63 -4.72
CA SER A 46 4.61 16.03 -4.58
C SER A 46 5.63 16.43 -5.63
N ARG A 47 6.63 15.58 -5.92
CA ARG A 47 7.70 15.87 -6.89
C ARG A 47 7.16 16.07 -8.30
N TRP A 48 6.17 15.27 -8.68
CA TRP A 48 5.63 15.25 -10.05
C TRP A 48 4.26 15.88 -10.18
N ASN A 49 3.76 16.52 -9.12
CA ASN A 49 2.45 17.15 -9.06
C ASN A 49 1.32 16.22 -9.54
N VAL A 50 1.36 14.96 -9.10
CA VAL A 50 0.39 13.94 -9.50
C VAL A 50 -0.99 14.31 -8.92
N PRO A 51 -2.05 14.42 -9.73
CA PRO A 51 -3.38 14.64 -9.20
C PRO A 51 -3.83 13.50 -8.28
N VAL A 52 -4.31 13.86 -7.10
CA VAL A 52 -4.82 12.91 -6.10
C VAL A 52 -6.32 13.06 -5.92
N ASN A 53 -6.98 11.96 -5.55
CA ASN A 53 -8.42 11.98 -5.28
C ASN A 53 -8.73 12.91 -4.08
N GLU A 54 -9.67 13.83 -4.24
CA GLU A 54 -10.04 14.80 -3.19
C GLU A 54 -10.56 14.14 -1.91
N LEU A 55 -11.08 12.92 -1.98
CA LEU A 55 -11.55 12.18 -0.82
C LEU A 55 -10.43 11.91 0.21
N PHE A 56 -9.16 11.88 -0.21
CA PHE A 56 -8.05 11.80 0.74
C PHE A 56 -8.05 12.99 1.72
N LYS A 57 -8.36 14.19 1.24
CA LYS A 57 -8.49 15.40 2.09
C LYS A 57 -9.71 15.35 3.02
N LYS A 58 -10.68 14.49 2.71
CA LYS A 58 -11.90 14.28 3.51
C LYS A 58 -11.77 13.10 4.49
N GLY A 59 -10.56 12.54 4.67
CA GLY A 59 -10.29 11.47 5.63
C GLY A 59 -10.50 10.05 5.10
N TYR A 60 -10.52 9.85 3.78
CA TYR A 60 -10.55 8.51 3.18
C TYR A 60 -9.12 8.06 2.82
N THR A 61 -8.49 7.24 3.66
CA THR A 61 -7.11 6.76 3.46
C THR A 61 -6.98 5.54 2.54
N SER A 62 -8.09 4.86 2.22
CA SER A 62 -8.15 3.82 1.19
C SER A 62 -9.52 3.83 0.54
N ILE A 63 -9.56 3.99 -0.79
CA ILE A 63 -10.80 4.21 -1.55
C ILE A 63 -11.16 2.98 -2.38
N GLY A 64 -12.44 2.59 -2.37
CA GLY A 64 -13.00 1.52 -3.19
C GLY A 64 -14.41 1.86 -3.68
N CYS A 65 -15.31 0.87 -3.73
CA CYS A 65 -16.73 1.09 -4.04
C CYS A 65 -17.41 1.95 -2.95
N TRP A 66 -18.35 2.82 -3.35
CA TRP A 66 -19.10 3.70 -2.46
C TRP A 66 -19.70 3.00 -1.23
N PRO A 67 -20.43 1.86 -1.35
CA PRO A 67 -21.03 1.22 -0.18
C PRO A 67 -20.01 0.46 0.69
N CYS A 68 -18.76 0.34 0.23
CA CYS A 68 -17.74 -0.51 0.83
C CYS A 68 -16.59 0.27 1.47
N THR A 69 -16.70 1.60 1.51
CA THR A 69 -15.62 2.51 1.89
C THR A 69 -16.13 3.56 2.86
N ARG A 70 -15.51 3.66 4.03
CA ARG A 70 -15.74 4.75 5.00
C ARG A 70 -14.46 5.54 5.24
N ARG A 71 -14.60 6.69 5.91
CA ARG A 71 -13.46 7.44 6.47
C ARG A 71 -12.77 6.62 7.56
N THR A 72 -11.48 6.82 7.70
CA THR A 72 -10.68 6.28 8.82
C THR A 72 -10.54 7.32 9.92
N LYS A 73 -10.31 6.85 11.15
CA LYS A 73 -9.96 7.72 12.28
C LYS A 73 -8.45 7.89 12.36
N ALA A 74 -7.99 8.92 13.07
CA ALA A 74 -6.56 9.09 13.35
C ALA A 74 -6.00 7.85 14.05
N GLY A 75 -4.88 7.34 13.55
CA GLY A 75 -4.20 6.14 14.07
C GLY A 75 -4.82 4.80 13.65
N GLU A 76 -5.95 4.78 12.93
CA GLU A 76 -6.44 3.54 12.32
C GLU A 76 -5.52 3.06 11.20
N ASP A 77 -5.52 1.75 10.94
CA ASP A 77 -4.88 1.19 9.75
C ASP A 77 -5.41 1.90 8.48
N PRO A 78 -4.54 2.30 7.52
CA PRO A 78 -4.97 3.05 6.34
C PRO A 78 -6.04 2.36 5.49
N ARG A 79 -6.15 1.03 5.54
CA ARG A 79 -7.18 0.22 4.86
C ARG A 79 -8.37 -0.13 5.76
N ALA A 80 -8.39 0.25 7.04
CA ALA A 80 -9.49 -0.05 7.98
C ALA A 80 -10.86 0.48 7.53
N GLY A 81 -10.88 1.49 6.64
CA GLY A 81 -12.11 2.01 6.03
C GLY A 81 -12.72 1.10 4.97
N ARG A 82 -12.02 0.05 4.53
CA ARG A 82 -12.49 -0.90 3.51
C ARG A 82 -13.29 -2.02 4.14
N TRP A 83 -14.38 -2.40 3.49
CA TRP A 83 -15.22 -3.52 3.89
C TRP A 83 -15.82 -3.39 5.30
N ALA A 84 -16.01 -2.15 5.77
CA ALA A 84 -16.49 -1.83 7.11
C ALA A 84 -17.86 -2.44 7.49
N MET A 85 -18.56 -3.07 6.54
CA MET A 85 -19.86 -3.72 6.71
C MET A 85 -19.93 -5.10 6.03
N PHE A 86 -18.79 -5.72 5.72
CA PHE A 86 -18.73 -6.98 4.99
C PHE A 86 -17.68 -7.93 5.58
N GLU A 87 -17.98 -9.23 5.59
CA GLU A 87 -17.02 -10.29 5.98
C GLU A 87 -16.00 -10.58 4.86
N LYS A 88 -15.22 -9.58 4.48
CA LYS A 88 -14.12 -9.74 3.53
C LYS A 88 -12.91 -8.93 3.95
N THR A 89 -11.73 -9.50 3.74
CA THR A 89 -10.43 -8.90 4.06
C THR A 89 -9.63 -8.55 2.81
N GLU A 90 -10.09 -8.96 1.62
CA GLU A 90 -9.43 -8.62 0.35
C GLU A 90 -10.41 -8.60 -0.83
N CYS A 91 -10.09 -7.82 -1.86
CA CYS A 91 -10.90 -7.73 -3.07
C CYS A 91 -10.74 -9.01 -3.92
N GLY A 92 -11.83 -9.43 -4.58
CA GLY A 92 -11.82 -10.55 -5.54
C GLY A 92 -10.87 -10.35 -6.73
N LEU A 93 -10.42 -9.12 -7.00
CA LEU A 93 -9.34 -8.83 -7.96
C LEU A 93 -7.98 -9.39 -7.51
N HIS A 94 -7.86 -9.77 -6.24
CA HIS A 94 -6.61 -10.17 -5.61
C HIS A 94 -6.52 -11.66 -5.26
N THR A 95 -7.61 -12.42 -5.36
CA THR A 95 -7.68 -13.88 -5.21
C THR A 95 -7.38 -14.70 -6.46
#